data_AF-A0A355RFG2-F1
#
_entry.id   AF-A0A355RFG2-F1
#
_cell.length_a   1.000
_cell.length_b   1.000
_cell.length_c   1.000
_cell.angle_alpha   90.00
_cell.angle_beta   90.00
_cell.angle_gamma   90.00
#
_symmetry.space_group_name_H-M   'P 1'
#
loop_
_entity.id
_entity.type
_entity.pdbx_description
1 polymer ?
#
loop_
_entity_poly.entity_id
_entity_poly.type
_entity_poly.pdbx_seq_one_letter_code
_entity_poly.pdbx_strand_id
1 'polypeptide(L)' 'MKNRMMHMVLKALSLSLLFASQCLAANGPATMIADQLFIDQEQRLVASGSVYVSHQDRILTAKQII' A
#
# COMPACT_ATOMS: atom_id res chain seq x y z
N MET A 1 -2.16 12.67 -36.62
CA MET A 1 -1.91 13.03 -35.20
C MET A 1 -2.65 12.13 -34.20
N LYS A 2 -3.89 11.68 -34.49
CA LYS A 2 -4.70 10.79 -33.62
C LYS A 2 -4.00 9.48 -33.20
N ASN A 3 -3.33 8.78 -34.11
CA ASN A 3 -2.69 7.49 -33.79
C ASN A 3 -1.52 7.63 -32.81
N ARG A 4 -0.71 8.70 -32.85
CA ARG A 4 0.42 8.87 -31.92
C ARG A 4 -0.05 9.09 -30.48
N MET A 5 -1.17 9.80 -30.32
CA MET A 5 -1.78 10.05 -29.02
C MET A 5 -2.31 8.76 -28.38
N MET A 6 -2.96 7.90 -29.17
CA MET A 6 -3.47 6.60 -28.71
C MET A 6 -2.34 5.68 -28.22
N HIS A 7 -1.20 5.62 -28.92
CA HIS A 7 -0.04 4.85 -28.48
C HIS A 7 0.61 5.42 -27.20
N MET A 8 0.58 6.75 -27.03
CA MET A 8 1.14 7.39 -25.84
C MET A 8 0.26 7.15 -24.61
N VAL A 9 -1.07 7.20 -24.75
CA VAL A 9 -2.02 6.85 -23.68
C VAL A 9 -1.91 5.37 -23.30
N LEU A 10 -1.81 4.47 -24.28
CA LEU A 10 -1.68 3.03 -24.01
C LEU A 10 -0.37 2.69 -23.29
N LYS A 11 0.73 3.36 -23.63
CA LYS A 11 2.02 3.24 -22.95
C LYS A 11 1.97 3.77 -21.52
N ALA A 12 1.35 4.94 -21.31
CA ALA A 12 1.16 5.50 -19.97
C ALA A 12 0.33 4.58 -19.07
N LEU A 13 -0.75 3.98 -19.62
CA LEU A 13 -1.60 3.04 -18.90
C LEU A 13 -0.84 1.75 -18.53
N SER A 14 -0.07 1.19 -19.47
CA SER A 14 0.78 0.01 -19.18
C SER A 14 1.86 0.30 -18.14
N LEU A 15 2.41 1.52 -18.15
CA LEU A 15 3.41 1.95 -17.18
C LEU A 15 2.80 2.14 -15.79
N SER A 16 1.60 2.74 -15.70
CA SER A 16 0.86 2.84 -14.43
C SER A 16 0.44 1.46 -13.90
N LEU A 17 0.09 0.51 -14.77
CA LEU A 17 -0.22 -0.87 -14.37
C LEU A 17 1.02 -1.60 -13.85
N LEU A 18 2.20 -1.37 -14.44
CA LEU A 18 3.48 -1.89 -13.95
C LEU A 18 3.86 -1.34 -12.57
N PHE A 19 3.55 -0.07 -12.28
CA PHE A 19 3.75 0.51 -10.95
C PHE A 19 2.69 0.07 -9.94
N ALA A 20 1.43 -0.12 -10.36
CA ALA A 20 0.38 -0.69 -9.50
C ALA A 20 0.64 -2.16 -9.14
N SER A 21 1.28 -2.92 -10.03
CA SER A 21 1.69 -4.32 -9.78
C SER A 21 2.82 -4.46 -8.75
N GLN A 22 3.45 -3.36 -8.33
CA GLN A 22 4.46 -3.35 -7.26
C GLN A 22 3.87 -3.18 -5.85
N CYS A 23 2.53 -3.24 -5.70
CA CYS A 23 1.95 -3.77 -4.47
C CYS A 23 2.29 -5.27 -4.40
N LEU A 24 3.57 -5.55 -4.15
CA LEU A 24 4.06 -6.86 -3.77
C LEU A 24 3.20 -7.28 -2.58
N ALA A 25 2.35 -8.28 -2.78
CA ALA A 25 1.75 -8.98 -1.66
C ALA A 25 2.90 -9.36 -0.72
N ALA A 26 2.86 -8.83 0.51
CA ALA A 26 3.81 -9.17 1.54
C ALA A 26 3.69 -10.67 1.80
N ASN A 27 4.55 -11.48 1.17
CA ASN A 27 4.54 -12.92 1.36
C ASN A 27 5.12 -13.22 2.74
N GLY A 28 4.31 -13.80 3.62
CA GLY A 28 4.69 -14.16 4.99
C GLY A 28 4.10 -13.22 6.05
N PRO A 29 4.14 -13.63 7.34
CA PRO A 29 3.50 -12.91 8.42
C PRO A 29 4.15 -11.53 8.64
N ALA A 30 3.32 -10.52 8.85
CA ALA A 30 3.74 -9.22 9.36
C ALA A 30 3.33 -9.07 10.83
N THR A 31 4.16 -8.41 11.63
CA THR A 31 3.84 -8.06 13.01
C THR A 31 3.55 -6.58 13.09
N MET A 32 2.40 -6.21 13.65
CA MET A 32 2.02 -4.82 13.90
C MET A 32 1.85 -4.61 15.41
N ILE A 33 2.46 -3.56 15.93
CA ILE A 33 2.33 -3.11 17.32
C ILE A 33 1.88 -1.65 17.28
N ALA A 34 0.86 -1.31 18.08
CA ALA A 34 0.34 0.04 18.21
C ALA A 34 -0.19 0.24 19.63
N ASP A 35 -0.24 1.50 20.07
CA ASP A 35 -0.82 1.85 21.37
C ASP A 35 -2.34 1.59 21.39
N GLN A 36 -3.01 1.78 20.24
CA GLN A 36 -4.42 1.51 20.06
C GLN A 36 -4.67 0.76 18.75
N LEU A 37 -5.50 -0.28 18.81
CA LEU A 37 -5.90 -1.10 17.67
C LEU A 37 -7.41 -1.38 17.74
N PHE A 38 -8.16 -0.95 16.72
CA PHE A 38 -9.61 -1.16 16.66
C PHE A 38 -10.09 -1.32 15.22
N ILE A 39 -11.29 -1.90 15.06
CA ILE A 39 -11.99 -1.95 13.78
C ILE A 39 -12.99 -0.78 13.74
N ASP A 40 -12.94 0.03 12.69
CA ASP A 40 -13.86 1.15 12.53
C ASP A 40 -15.23 0.74 11.96
N GLN A 41 -16.11 1.71 11.75
CA GLN A 41 -17.48 1.48 11.24
C GLN A 41 -17.50 0.96 9.79
N GLU A 42 -16.43 1.19 9.03
CA GLU A 42 -16.25 0.71 7.66
C GLU A 42 -15.53 -0.66 7.62
N GLN A 43 -15.38 -1.32 8.78
CA GLN A 43 -14.66 -2.59 8.93
C GLN A 43 -13.16 -2.51 8.58
N ARG A 44 -12.54 -1.34 8.76
CA ARG A 44 -11.09 -1.16 8.57
C ARG A 44 -10.33 -1.30 9.88
N LEU A 45 -9.15 -1.90 9.82
CA LEU A 45 -8.23 -1.98 10.95
C LEU A 45 -7.51 -0.63 11.12
N VAL A 46 -7.81 0.08 12.19
CA VAL A 46 -7.14 1.34 12.53
C VAL A 46 -6.13 1.09 13.64
N ALA A 47 -4.87 1.38 13.35
CA ALA A 47 -3.77 1.38 14.31
C ALA A 47 -3.32 2.82 14.56
N SER A 48 -3.24 3.24 15.82
CA SER A 48 -2.93 4.63 16.19
C SER A 48 -1.97 4.72 17.37
N GLY A 49 -1.26 5.86 17.45
CA GLY A 49 -0.23 6.13 18.44
C GLY A 49 1.16 5.83 17.89
N SER A 50 1.99 5.14 18.67
CA SER A 50 3.30 4.68 18.23
C SER A 50 3.16 3.38 17.43
N VAL A 51 2.93 3.50 16.11
CA VAL A 51 2.72 2.32 15.25
C VAL A 51 4.05 1.81 14.70
N TYR A 52 4.28 0.52 14.85
CA TYR A 52 5.42 -0.23 14.34
C TYR A 52 4.94 -1.44 13.55
N VAL A 53 5.35 -1.55 12.28
CA VAL A 53 5.07 -2.71 11.42
C VAL A 53 6.39 -3.32 10.98
N SER A 54 6.56 -4.60 11.25
CA SER A 54 7.70 -5.40 10.82
C SER A 54 7.24 -6.47 9.83
N HIS A 55 7.88 -6.52 8.67
CA HIS A 55 7.71 -7.59 7.69
C HIS A 55 9.07 -7.93 7.08
N GLN A 56 9.57 -9.13 7.38
CA GLN A 56 10.92 -9.55 7.01
C GLN A 56 11.96 -8.50 7.44
N ASP A 57 12.77 -7.99 6.52
CA ASP A 57 13.81 -6.99 6.77
C ASP A 57 13.30 -5.54 6.65
N ARG A 58 11.97 -5.34 6.61
CA ARG A 58 11.34 -4.03 6.45
C ARG A 58 10.63 -3.62 7.73
N ILE A 59 10.89 -2.37 8.11
CA ILE A 59 10.26 -1.73 9.25
C ILE A 59 9.57 -0.47 8.76
N LEU A 60 8.29 -0.32 9.10
CA LEU A 60 7.54 0.91 8.92
C LEU A 60 7.13 1.45 10.27
N THR A 61 7.39 2.73 10.50
CA THR A 61 6.92 3.46 11.68
C THR A 61 5.98 4.56 11.24
N ALA A 62 4.87 4.71 11.97
CA ALA A 62 3.86 5.70 11.66
C ALA A 62 3.19 6.18 12.94
N LYS A 63 2.51 7.34 12.85
CA LYS A 63 1.59 7.78 13.90
C LYS A 63 0.20 7.14 13.76
N GLN A 64 -0.16 6.67 12.57
CA GLN A 64 -1.43 6.04 12.27
C GLN A 64 -1.37 5.20 10.99
N ILE A 65 -2.12 4.10 10.93
CA ILE A 65 -2.40 3.28 9.73
C ILE A 65 -3.92 2.99 9.69
N ILE A 66 -4.52 3.03 8.50
CA ILE A 66 -5.95 2.80 8.22
C ILE A 66 -6.07 1.91 6.98
#